data_AF-A0A812R9I6-F1
#
_entry.id   AF-A0A812R9I6-F1
#
_cell.length_a   1.000
_cell.length_b   1.000
_cell.length_c   1.000
_cell.angle_alpha   90.00
_cell.angle_beta   90.00
_cell.angle_gamma   90.00
#
_symmetry.space_group_name_H-M   'P 1'
#
loop_
_entity.id
_entity.type
_entity.pdbx_description
1 polymer ?
#
loop_
_entity_poly.entity_id
_entity_poly.type
_entity_poly.pdbx_seq_one_letter_code
_entity_poly.pdbx_strand_id
1 'polypeptide(L)'
;EAISKHVQSKSGGVTFCEGDGRPSLALKALTVWKPEQPEEAEARSRRESKECLFEKLSLDFEEGWRVLVHGPSGVGKSTLLRAISGAWPFAEGEVWTPKKSSPLVFPAEVYVPAGQLRSAVCYPSAAGAEGFADEDVERALTTVGLGQFLEEPSLDAVEDWDMVLSSGQKARVSLARLLLNKPKVACLDEPVAHLQESARAPLLEQVFQKLDPESVVLVVTHDLSPDIVKLFNRALHVDPAKTTLSQSFA
;
A
#
# COMPACT_ATOMS: atom_id res chain seq x y z
N GLU A 1 6.61 -18.53 31.23
CA GLU A 1 6.04 -17.17 31.28
C GLU A 1 5.39 -16.84 29.95
N ALA A 2 4.17 -16.30 30.01
CA ALA A 2 3.29 -15.83 28.93
C ALA A 2 3.40 -16.52 27.54
N ILE A 3 2.61 -17.57 27.33
CA ILE A 3 2.21 -18.00 25.98
C ILE A 3 1.31 -16.88 25.44
N SER A 4 1.89 -15.93 24.71
CA SER A 4 1.11 -14.91 24.00
C SER A 4 0.22 -15.63 22.98
N LYS A 5 -1.11 -15.49 23.14
CA LYS A 5 -2.07 -16.03 22.18
C LYS A 5 -1.99 -15.17 20.92
N HIS A 6 -1.17 -15.58 19.97
CA HIS A 6 -1.07 -14.93 18.67
C HIS A 6 -2.39 -15.15 17.93
N VAL A 7 -3.03 -14.08 17.47
CA VAL A 7 -4.16 -14.19 16.54
C VAL A 7 -3.58 -14.50 15.18
N GLN A 8 -4.02 -15.61 14.59
CA GLN A 8 -3.61 -16.03 13.25
C GLN A 8 -4.81 -15.95 12.32
N SER A 9 -4.65 -15.26 11.20
CA SER A 9 -5.62 -15.28 10.10
C SER A 9 -4.92 -15.67 8.80
N LYS A 10 -5.65 -16.29 7.87
CA LYS A 10 -5.09 -16.70 6.57
C LYS A 10 -5.75 -15.88 5.47
N SER A 11 -4.95 -15.14 4.70
CA SER A 11 -5.41 -14.39 3.52
C SER A 11 -4.37 -14.51 2.42
N GLY A 12 -4.82 -14.70 1.18
CA GLY A 12 -3.90 -14.81 0.04
C GLY A 12 -2.93 -16.02 0.08
N GLY A 13 -3.17 -17.01 0.95
CA GLY A 13 -2.24 -18.13 1.20
C GLY A 13 -1.18 -17.85 2.27
N VAL A 14 -1.03 -16.59 2.68
CA VAL A 14 -0.15 -16.10 3.75
C VAL A 14 -0.85 -16.21 5.11
N THR A 15 -0.07 -16.52 6.15
CA THR A 15 -0.51 -16.47 7.55
C THR A 15 -0.15 -15.12 8.14
N PHE A 16 -1.15 -14.36 8.59
CA PHE A 16 -0.96 -13.11 9.33
C PHE A 16 -0.84 -13.41 10.82
N CYS A 17 0.25 -12.95 11.40
CA CYS A 17 0.55 -13.09 12.82
C CYS A 17 0.55 -11.71 13.47
N GLU A 18 -0.07 -11.61 14.65
CA GLU A 18 0.01 -10.39 15.47
C GLU A 18 1.16 -10.48 16.47
N GLY A 19 1.96 -9.42 16.57
CA GLY A 19 3.08 -9.31 17.51
C GLY A 19 2.92 -8.16 18.51
N ASP A 20 3.56 -8.32 19.67
CA ASP A 20 3.51 -7.39 20.81
C ASP A 20 4.62 -6.31 20.75
N GLY A 21 5.50 -6.35 19.74
CA GLY A 21 6.66 -5.46 19.62
C GLY A 21 7.48 -5.72 18.35
N ARG A 22 8.52 -4.88 18.16
CA ARG A 22 9.35 -4.78 16.95
C ARG A 22 9.85 -6.14 16.40
N PRO A 23 9.90 -6.30 15.07
CA PRO A 23 9.65 -5.29 14.04
C PRO A 23 8.15 -5.01 13.80
N SER A 24 7.84 -3.79 13.34
CA SER A 24 6.45 -3.37 13.03
C SER A 24 5.93 -3.90 11.69
N LEU A 25 6.77 -4.53 10.91
CA LEU A 25 6.36 -5.49 9.89
C LEU A 25 7.48 -6.53 9.76
N ALA A 26 7.15 -7.81 9.76
CA ALA A 26 8.13 -8.87 9.51
C ALA A 26 7.59 -9.85 8.48
N LEU A 27 8.42 -10.20 7.50
CA LEU A 27 8.18 -11.30 6.58
C LEU A 27 9.00 -12.48 7.07
N LYS A 28 8.39 -13.64 7.28
CA LYS A 28 9.11 -14.87 7.67
C LYS A 28 8.84 -15.94 6.62
N ALA A 29 9.91 -16.34 5.93
CA ALA A 29 9.90 -17.34 4.87
C ALA A 29 8.80 -17.11 3.81
N LEU A 30 8.56 -15.86 3.44
CA LEU A 30 7.55 -15.50 2.45
C LEU A 30 7.99 -15.95 1.05
N THR A 31 7.29 -16.91 0.48
CA THR A 31 7.46 -17.35 -0.90
C THR A 31 6.29 -16.83 -1.72
N VAL A 32 6.58 -16.26 -2.89
CA VAL A 32 5.58 -15.63 -3.75
C VAL A 32 5.77 -16.12 -5.18
N TRP A 33 4.66 -16.48 -5.82
CA TRP A 33 4.66 -16.94 -7.20
C TRP A 33 3.82 -16.05 -8.09
N LYS A 34 4.15 -16.07 -9.37
CA LYS A 34 3.36 -15.50 -10.46
C LYS A 34 2.66 -16.62 -11.23
N PRO A 35 1.33 -16.57 -11.44
CA PRO A 35 0.67 -17.50 -12.34
C PRO A 35 1.10 -17.22 -13.79
N GLU A 36 1.22 -18.27 -14.60
CA GLU A 36 1.54 -18.14 -16.03
C GLU A 36 0.43 -17.42 -16.82
N GLN A 37 -0.83 -17.55 -16.39
CA GLN A 37 -1.98 -16.85 -16.99
C GLN A 37 -2.76 -16.03 -15.95
N PRO A 38 -3.24 -14.82 -16.29
CA PRO A 38 -4.04 -13.99 -15.37
C PRO A 38 -5.36 -14.65 -14.93
N GLU A 39 -6.00 -15.44 -15.79
CA GLU A 39 -7.28 -16.12 -15.48
C GLU A 39 -7.11 -17.26 -14.46
N GLU A 40 -5.92 -17.86 -14.39
CA GLU A 40 -5.55 -18.83 -13.35
C GLU A 40 -5.39 -18.16 -11.98
N ALA A 41 -5.40 -16.82 -11.92
CA ALA A 41 -5.30 -16.08 -10.67
C ALA A 41 -6.54 -16.25 -9.78
N GLU A 42 -7.70 -16.46 -10.39
CA GLU A 42 -8.99 -16.61 -9.71
C GLU A 42 -9.30 -18.08 -9.39
N ALA A 43 -8.71 -19.02 -10.13
CA ALA A 43 -8.83 -20.45 -9.88
C ALA A 43 -7.88 -20.88 -8.75
N ARG A 44 -8.43 -21.36 -7.62
CA ARG A 44 -7.69 -21.95 -6.47
C ARG A 44 -6.86 -23.21 -6.81
N SER A 45 -6.66 -23.51 -8.09
CA SER A 45 -5.91 -24.65 -8.60
C SER A 45 -4.42 -24.54 -8.22
N ARG A 46 -3.90 -25.62 -7.65
CA ARG A 46 -2.58 -25.69 -7.00
C ARG A 46 -1.49 -26.10 -8.00
N ARG A 47 -0.40 -25.31 -7.98
CA ARG A 47 1.01 -25.68 -8.17
C ARG A 47 1.60 -26.01 -9.54
N GLU A 48 0.86 -26.29 -10.61
CA GLU A 48 1.50 -26.90 -11.79
C GLU A 48 2.09 -25.94 -12.85
N SER A 49 1.88 -24.62 -12.76
CA SER A 49 2.38 -23.63 -13.74
C SER A 49 2.66 -22.25 -13.11
N LYS A 50 3.56 -22.17 -12.11
CA LYS A 50 3.84 -20.90 -11.40
C LYS A 50 5.33 -20.59 -11.32
N GLU A 51 5.73 -19.48 -11.93
CA GLU A 51 7.08 -18.91 -11.80
C GLU A 51 7.27 -18.41 -10.36
N CYS A 52 8.34 -18.88 -9.69
CA CYS A 52 8.71 -18.39 -8.36
C CYS A 52 9.36 -17.02 -8.49
N LEU A 53 8.73 -15.98 -7.93
CA LEU A 53 9.29 -14.62 -7.94
C LEU A 53 10.21 -14.38 -6.74
N PHE A 54 9.81 -14.89 -5.57
CA PHE A 54 10.53 -14.75 -4.31
C PHE A 54 10.50 -16.08 -3.58
N GLU A 55 11.65 -16.58 -3.15
CA GLU A 55 11.75 -17.82 -2.39
C GLU A 55 12.17 -17.53 -0.95
N LYS A 56 11.32 -17.91 0.03
CA LYS A 56 11.58 -17.84 1.47
C LYS A 56 12.14 -16.50 1.96
N LEU A 57 11.61 -15.40 1.41
CA LEU A 57 12.03 -14.06 1.76
C LEU A 57 11.79 -13.79 3.26
N SER A 58 12.83 -13.31 3.95
CA SER A 58 12.73 -12.93 5.36
C SER A 58 13.31 -11.54 5.55
N LEU A 59 12.48 -10.60 5.95
CA LEU A 59 12.81 -9.18 6.07
C LEU A 59 12.06 -8.60 7.27
N ASP A 60 12.74 -7.73 8.01
CA ASP A 60 12.17 -7.03 9.17
C ASP A 60 12.16 -5.53 8.88
N PHE A 61 11.05 -4.86 9.22
CA PHE A 61 10.82 -3.44 8.99
C PHE A 61 10.45 -2.75 10.31
N GLU A 62 11.23 -1.74 10.69
CA GLU A 62 11.02 -1.02 11.95
C GLU A 62 10.02 0.13 11.80
N GLU A 63 9.49 0.57 12.94
CA GLU A 63 8.61 1.73 13.06
C GLU A 63 9.19 2.97 12.36
N GLY A 64 8.31 3.70 11.67
CA GLY A 64 8.66 4.94 10.97
C GLY A 64 9.54 4.76 9.73
N TRP A 65 9.76 3.52 9.28
CA TRP A 65 10.47 3.28 8.03
C TRP A 65 9.62 3.68 6.82
N ARG A 66 10.17 4.58 6.02
CA ARG A 66 9.72 4.93 4.68
C ARG A 66 10.69 4.26 3.72
N VAL A 67 10.26 3.16 3.14
CA VAL A 67 11.08 2.26 2.33
C VAL A 67 10.78 2.50 0.86
N LEU A 68 11.79 2.94 0.11
CA LEU A 68 11.72 2.95 -1.35
C LEU A 68 11.97 1.53 -1.86
N VAL A 69 10.98 0.96 -2.53
CA VAL A 69 11.03 -0.36 -3.15
C VAL A 69 11.36 -0.18 -4.64
N HIS A 70 12.58 -0.52 -5.02
CA HIS A 70 13.07 -0.32 -6.38
C HIS A 70 13.73 -1.58 -6.95
N GLY A 71 13.88 -1.62 -8.27
CA GLY A 71 14.39 -2.77 -9.00
C GLY A 71 13.82 -2.80 -10.43
N PRO A 72 14.31 -3.70 -11.30
CA PRO A 72 13.88 -3.79 -12.70
C PRO A 72 12.35 -3.91 -12.88
N SER A 73 11.84 -3.45 -14.03
CA SER A 73 10.43 -3.66 -14.38
C SER A 73 10.13 -5.14 -14.55
N GLY A 74 8.95 -5.58 -14.10
CA GLY A 74 8.54 -6.99 -14.18
C GLY A 74 9.09 -7.92 -13.10
N VAL A 75 10.00 -7.44 -12.23
CA VAL A 75 10.64 -8.25 -11.16
C VAL A 75 9.68 -8.69 -10.03
N GLY A 76 8.45 -8.18 -10.00
CA GLY A 76 7.44 -8.56 -9.01
C GLY A 76 7.27 -7.60 -7.82
N LYS A 77 7.72 -6.35 -7.90
CA LYS A 77 7.56 -5.33 -6.82
C LYS A 77 6.10 -5.17 -6.37
N SER A 78 5.19 -4.92 -7.31
CA SER A 78 3.75 -4.80 -7.04
C SER A 78 3.15 -6.10 -6.48
N THR A 79 3.62 -7.24 -6.99
CA THR A 79 3.21 -8.57 -6.49
C THR A 79 3.67 -8.80 -5.05
N LEU A 80 4.88 -8.38 -4.70
CA LEU A 80 5.39 -8.43 -3.33
C LEU A 80 4.52 -7.57 -2.40
N LEU A 81 4.20 -6.33 -2.77
CA LEU A 81 3.33 -5.46 -1.97
C LEU A 81 1.95 -6.11 -1.73
N ARG A 82 1.34 -6.70 -2.76
CA ARG A 82 0.04 -7.41 -2.65
C ARG A 82 0.15 -8.69 -1.81
N ALA A 83 1.26 -9.41 -1.87
CA ALA A 83 1.50 -10.57 -1.01
C ALA A 83 1.62 -10.16 0.46
N ILE A 84 2.31 -9.05 0.76
CA ILE A 84 2.43 -8.50 2.11
C ILE A 84 1.07 -8.15 2.72
N SER A 85 0.13 -7.62 1.93
CA SER A 85 -1.23 -7.34 2.42
C SER A 85 -2.20 -8.52 2.35
N GLY A 86 -1.75 -9.66 1.83
CA GLY A 86 -2.61 -10.84 1.64
C GLY A 86 -3.64 -10.67 0.52
N ALA A 87 -3.50 -9.64 -0.31
CA ALA A 87 -4.32 -9.43 -1.51
C ALA A 87 -3.86 -10.31 -2.69
N TRP A 88 -2.69 -10.94 -2.59
CA TRP A 88 -2.18 -11.88 -3.59
C TRP A 88 -2.39 -13.33 -3.15
N PRO A 89 -3.14 -14.16 -3.90
CA PRO A 89 -3.48 -15.54 -3.50
C PRO A 89 -2.38 -16.58 -3.71
N PHE A 90 -1.28 -16.21 -4.37
CA PHE A 90 -0.15 -17.10 -4.66
C PHE A 90 1.06 -16.72 -3.83
N ALA A 91 0.89 -16.76 -2.52
CA ALA A 91 1.98 -16.62 -1.57
C ALA A 91 1.80 -17.61 -0.41
N GLU A 92 2.91 -18.01 0.21
CA GLU A 92 2.95 -18.78 1.45
C GLU A 92 4.03 -18.23 2.37
N GLY A 93 3.93 -18.51 3.67
CA GLY A 93 4.81 -17.96 4.70
C GLY A 93 4.02 -17.09 5.67
N GLU A 94 4.73 -16.27 6.43
CA GLU A 94 4.12 -15.45 7.49
C GLU A 94 4.40 -13.96 7.31
N VAL A 95 3.38 -13.16 7.60
CA VAL A 95 3.47 -11.71 7.71
C VAL A 95 3.08 -11.32 9.14
N TRP A 96 4.03 -10.74 9.85
CA TRP A 96 3.89 -10.29 11.22
C TRP A 96 3.62 -8.80 11.26
N THR A 97 2.59 -8.40 12.01
CA THR A 97 2.12 -7.01 12.10
C THR A 97 1.76 -6.63 13.54
N PRO A 98 1.68 -5.33 13.86
CA PRO A 98 1.19 -4.87 15.15
C PRO A 98 -0.22 -5.39 15.43
N LYS A 99 -0.56 -5.59 16.71
CA LYS A 99 -1.89 -6.07 17.12
C LYS A 99 -3.02 -5.26 16.48
N LYS A 100 -4.06 -5.96 16.01
CA LYS A 100 -5.26 -5.38 15.39
C LYS A 100 -4.94 -4.46 14.21
N SER A 101 -3.84 -4.71 13.51
CA SER A 101 -3.48 -3.99 12.30
C SER A 101 -3.36 -4.96 11.13
N SER A 102 -3.74 -4.50 9.94
CA SER A 102 -3.49 -5.19 8.69
C SER A 102 -2.80 -4.23 7.73
N PRO A 103 -1.88 -4.71 6.87
CA PRO A 103 -1.28 -3.84 5.87
C PRO A 103 -2.33 -3.42 4.84
N LEU A 104 -2.37 -2.13 4.51
CA LEU A 104 -3.21 -1.63 3.42
C LEU A 104 -2.36 -1.45 2.16
N VAL A 105 -2.88 -1.94 1.03
CA VAL A 105 -2.29 -1.75 -0.30
C VAL A 105 -3.07 -0.71 -1.09
N PHE A 106 -2.32 0.20 -1.68
CA PHE A 106 -2.80 1.27 -2.54
C PHE A 106 -2.21 1.02 -3.95
N PRO A 107 -2.96 0.35 -4.83
CA PRO A 107 -2.48 -0.02 -6.16
C PRO A 107 -2.31 1.20 -7.08
N ALA A 108 -1.48 1.04 -8.12
CA ALA A 108 -1.29 2.05 -9.16
C ALA A 108 -2.60 2.38 -9.90
N GLU A 109 -3.37 1.35 -10.25
CA GLU A 109 -4.73 1.49 -10.76
C GLU A 109 -5.71 1.62 -9.60
N VAL A 110 -6.18 2.84 -9.38
CA VAL A 110 -7.07 3.17 -8.27
C VAL A 110 -8.50 2.81 -8.63
N TYR A 111 -9.04 1.80 -7.95
CA TYR A 111 -10.47 1.50 -7.97
C TYR A 111 -11.28 2.64 -7.34
N VAL A 112 -12.33 3.08 -8.02
CA VAL A 112 -13.29 4.09 -7.54
C VAL A 112 -14.67 3.42 -7.43
N PRO A 113 -15.21 3.24 -6.20
CA PRO A 113 -16.54 2.67 -6.05
C PRO A 113 -17.62 3.63 -6.58
N ALA A 114 -18.69 3.06 -7.13
CA ALA A 114 -19.86 3.83 -7.54
C ALA A 114 -20.55 4.47 -6.32
N GLY A 115 -21.20 5.63 -6.53
CA GLY A 115 -21.95 6.33 -5.49
C GLY A 115 -21.41 7.74 -5.23
N GLN A 116 -21.46 8.17 -3.98
CA GLN A 116 -21.00 9.50 -3.58
C GLN A 116 -19.47 9.61 -3.60
N LEU A 117 -18.94 10.81 -3.86
CA LEU A 117 -17.49 11.04 -3.79
C LEU A 117 -16.92 10.68 -2.41
N ARG A 118 -17.63 11.02 -1.33
CA ARG A 118 -17.21 10.67 0.03
C ARG A 118 -16.99 9.16 0.20
N SER A 119 -17.81 8.32 -0.43
CA SER A 119 -17.65 6.86 -0.37
C SER A 119 -16.37 6.41 -1.08
N ALA A 120 -16.03 7.05 -2.20
CA ALA A 120 -14.77 6.79 -2.90
C ALA A 120 -13.55 7.22 -2.09
N VAL A 121 -13.64 8.31 -1.33
CA VAL A 121 -12.54 8.84 -0.51
C VAL A 121 -12.38 8.06 0.80
N CYS A 122 -13.46 7.53 1.38
CA CYS A 122 -13.44 6.78 2.64
C CYS A 122 -13.18 5.27 2.49
N TYR A 123 -13.15 4.74 1.25
CA TYR A 123 -12.74 3.36 0.97
C TYR A 123 -11.30 3.07 1.46
N PRO A 124 -10.97 1.88 1.97
CA PRO A 124 -11.78 0.66 2.11
C PRO A 124 -12.46 0.50 3.49
N SER A 125 -12.71 1.59 4.24
CA SER A 125 -13.29 1.50 5.58
C SER A 125 -14.61 0.72 5.58
N ALA A 126 -14.71 -0.29 6.46
CA ALA A 126 -15.92 -1.09 6.61
C ALA A 126 -17.11 -0.27 7.15
N ALA A 127 -16.83 0.79 7.91
CA ALA A 127 -17.84 1.74 8.38
C ALA A 127 -18.26 2.75 7.28
N GLY A 128 -17.65 2.69 6.10
CA GLY A 128 -17.91 3.62 5.01
C GLY A 128 -17.57 5.06 5.41
N ALA A 129 -18.28 6.02 4.80
CA ALA A 129 -18.09 7.44 5.08
C ALA A 129 -18.54 7.83 6.50
N GLU A 130 -19.50 7.11 7.10
CA GLU A 130 -19.99 7.34 8.47
C GLU A 130 -18.93 7.06 9.54
N GLY A 131 -17.87 6.34 9.18
CA GLY A 131 -16.72 6.08 10.07
C GLY A 131 -15.76 7.26 10.25
N PHE A 132 -15.97 8.37 9.52
CA PHE A 132 -15.08 9.53 9.54
C PHE A 132 -15.88 10.81 9.81
N ALA A 133 -15.28 11.75 10.55
CA ALA A 133 -15.83 13.09 10.66
C ALA A 133 -15.66 13.84 9.34
N ASP A 134 -16.64 14.67 8.96
CA ASP A 134 -16.61 15.43 7.70
C ASP A 134 -15.33 16.29 7.63
N GLU A 135 -14.91 16.91 8.75
CA GLU A 135 -13.70 17.72 8.79
C GLU A 135 -12.42 16.93 8.52
N ASP A 136 -12.40 15.62 8.80
CA ASP A 136 -11.27 14.75 8.47
C ASP A 136 -11.23 14.45 6.97
N VAL A 137 -12.40 14.21 6.35
CA VAL A 137 -12.54 13.97 4.90
C VAL A 137 -12.13 15.22 4.12
N GLU A 138 -12.64 16.38 4.52
CA GLU A 138 -12.31 17.67 3.92
C GLU A 138 -10.82 17.98 4.01
N ARG A 139 -10.23 17.75 5.20
CA ARG A 139 -8.79 17.98 5.42
C ARG A 139 -7.95 17.03 4.59
N ALA A 140 -8.33 15.77 4.45
CA ALA A 140 -7.63 14.79 3.63
C ALA A 140 -7.64 15.22 2.15
N LEU A 141 -8.80 15.60 1.61
CA LEU A 141 -8.92 16.08 0.22
C LEU A 141 -8.15 17.37 -0.03
N THR A 142 -8.24 18.33 0.89
CA THR A 142 -7.48 19.58 0.79
C THR A 142 -5.97 19.30 0.81
N THR A 143 -5.52 18.39 1.67
CA THR A 143 -4.10 18.00 1.76
C THR A 143 -3.59 17.44 0.44
N VAL A 144 -4.42 16.66 -0.28
CA VAL A 144 -4.04 16.10 -1.58
C VAL A 144 -4.39 17.00 -2.76
N GLY A 145 -4.72 18.27 -2.53
CA GLY A 145 -5.03 19.25 -3.58
C GLY A 145 -6.31 18.93 -4.37
N LEU A 146 -7.30 18.35 -3.71
CA LEU A 146 -8.63 18.04 -4.24
C LEU A 146 -9.74 18.89 -3.57
N GLY A 147 -9.36 20.01 -2.94
CA GLY A 147 -10.30 20.87 -2.21
C GLY A 147 -11.42 21.48 -3.06
N GLN A 148 -11.25 21.55 -4.38
CA GLN A 148 -12.31 22.02 -5.28
C GLN A 148 -13.58 21.14 -5.20
N PHE A 149 -13.44 19.87 -4.85
CA PHE A 149 -14.58 18.95 -4.74
C PHE A 149 -15.40 19.12 -3.45
N LEU A 150 -15.01 20.05 -2.55
CA LEU A 150 -15.77 20.35 -1.34
C LEU A 150 -16.99 21.22 -1.62
N GLU A 151 -16.93 22.07 -2.64
CA GLU A 151 -18.00 22.99 -3.01
C GLU A 151 -18.83 22.42 -4.17
N GLU A 152 -18.21 22.27 -5.34
CA GLU A 152 -18.87 21.75 -6.54
C GLU A 152 -18.02 20.65 -7.19
N PRO A 153 -18.60 19.49 -7.51
CA PRO A 153 -19.99 19.05 -7.29
C PRO A 153 -20.33 18.66 -5.82
N SER A 154 -19.44 18.85 -4.85
CA SER A 154 -19.54 18.45 -3.43
C SER A 154 -19.22 16.97 -3.14
N LEU A 155 -18.98 16.67 -1.85
CA LEU A 155 -18.71 15.32 -1.35
C LEU A 155 -19.89 14.34 -1.51
N ASP A 156 -21.11 14.89 -1.54
CA ASP A 156 -22.36 14.14 -1.60
C ASP A 156 -22.86 13.90 -3.02
N ALA A 157 -22.19 14.47 -4.02
CA ALA A 157 -22.55 14.24 -5.41
C ALA A 157 -22.36 12.77 -5.79
N VAL A 158 -23.37 12.24 -6.47
CA VAL A 158 -23.39 10.89 -7.02
C VAL A 158 -23.15 10.99 -8.51
N GLU A 159 -21.98 10.51 -8.95
CA GLU A 159 -21.54 10.53 -10.34
C GLU A 159 -20.84 9.22 -10.67
N ASP A 160 -20.57 8.98 -11.94
CA ASP A 160 -19.59 7.98 -12.35
C ASP A 160 -18.18 8.54 -12.11
N TRP A 161 -17.76 8.56 -10.85
CA TRP A 161 -16.48 9.12 -10.42
C TRP A 161 -15.28 8.44 -11.06
N ASP A 162 -15.42 7.19 -11.51
CA ASP A 162 -14.38 6.52 -12.26
C ASP A 162 -14.18 7.15 -13.65
N MET A 163 -15.24 7.65 -14.27
CA MET A 163 -15.18 8.38 -15.55
C MET A 163 -14.88 9.87 -15.37
N VAL A 164 -15.33 10.48 -14.27
CA VAL A 164 -15.18 11.92 -14.01
C VAL A 164 -13.77 12.27 -13.54
N LEU A 165 -13.16 11.47 -12.67
CA LEU A 165 -11.83 11.76 -12.13
C LEU A 165 -10.75 11.40 -13.15
N SER A 166 -9.84 12.34 -13.41
CA SER A 166 -8.60 12.03 -14.13
C SER A 166 -7.73 11.05 -13.34
N SER A 167 -6.84 10.30 -14.02
CA SER A 167 -5.93 9.36 -13.35
C SER A 167 -5.08 10.01 -12.26
N GLY A 168 -4.67 11.27 -12.45
CA GLY A 168 -3.96 12.04 -11.43
C GLY A 168 -4.83 12.41 -10.22
N GLN A 169 -6.11 12.71 -10.43
CA GLN A 169 -7.06 12.92 -9.32
C GLN A 169 -7.38 11.61 -8.60
N LYS A 170 -7.52 10.49 -9.32
CA LYS A 170 -7.67 9.16 -8.70
C LYS A 170 -6.46 8.80 -7.83
N ALA A 171 -5.24 9.07 -8.30
CA ALA A 171 -4.02 8.90 -7.49
C ALA A 171 -4.06 9.76 -6.21
N ARG A 172 -4.51 11.02 -6.30
CA ARG A 172 -4.72 11.88 -5.13
C ARG A 172 -5.81 11.35 -4.18
N VAL A 173 -6.91 10.80 -4.69
CA VAL A 173 -7.93 10.11 -3.88
C VAL A 173 -7.32 8.93 -3.13
N SER A 174 -6.45 8.14 -3.77
CA SER A 174 -5.71 7.05 -3.11
C SER A 174 -4.85 7.55 -1.94
N LEU A 175 -4.18 8.69 -2.09
CA LEU A 175 -3.43 9.34 -1.01
C LEU A 175 -4.35 9.91 0.08
N ALA A 176 -5.54 10.42 -0.25
CA ALA A 176 -6.53 10.84 0.75
C ALA A 176 -7.01 9.64 1.59
N ARG A 177 -7.26 8.49 0.95
CA ARG A 177 -7.60 7.24 1.65
C ARG A 177 -6.50 6.84 2.65
N LEU A 178 -5.23 7.00 2.29
CA LEU A 178 -4.11 6.74 3.18
C LEU A 178 -4.14 7.64 4.43
N LEU A 179 -4.41 8.94 4.24
CA LEU A 179 -4.50 9.91 5.33
C LEU A 179 -5.69 9.66 6.27
N LEU A 180 -6.81 9.16 5.75
CA LEU A 180 -7.99 8.83 6.54
C LEU A 180 -7.83 7.53 7.32
N ASN A 181 -7.38 6.46 6.65
CA ASN A 181 -7.29 5.14 7.26
C ASN A 181 -6.11 5.00 8.24
N LYS A 182 -5.08 5.86 8.13
CA LYS A 182 -3.91 5.92 9.04
C LYS A 182 -3.35 4.53 9.40
N PRO A 183 -3.05 3.67 8.40
CA PRO A 183 -2.60 2.31 8.67
C PRO A 183 -1.22 2.30 9.34
N LYS A 184 -0.99 1.33 10.23
CA LYS A 184 0.36 1.06 10.79
C LYS A 184 1.34 0.53 9.74
N VAL A 185 0.83 -0.13 8.70
CA VAL A 185 1.61 -0.58 7.54
C VAL A 185 0.89 -0.19 6.25
N ALA A 186 1.54 0.59 5.39
CA ALA A 186 1.03 0.99 4.08
C ALA A 186 1.97 0.53 2.96
N CYS A 187 1.39 0.01 1.89
CA CYS A 187 2.09 -0.41 0.68
C CYS A 187 1.52 0.41 -0.50
N LEU A 188 2.31 1.34 -1.03
CA LEU A 188 1.91 2.24 -2.12
C LEU A 188 2.59 1.80 -3.42
N ASP A 189 1.81 1.55 -4.46
CA ASP A 189 2.31 1.14 -5.78
C ASP A 189 2.15 2.31 -6.75
N GLU A 190 3.25 2.96 -7.12
CA GLU A 190 3.28 4.12 -8.03
C GLU A 190 2.31 5.26 -7.65
N PRO A 191 2.28 5.73 -6.38
CA PRO A 191 1.23 6.61 -5.87
C PRO A 191 1.15 7.99 -6.53
N VAL A 192 2.17 8.38 -7.30
CA VAL A 192 2.27 9.69 -7.97
C VAL A 192 2.66 9.61 -9.44
N ALA A 193 2.65 8.41 -10.06
CA ALA A 193 3.10 8.23 -11.44
C ALA A 193 2.30 9.06 -12.46
N HIS A 194 1.00 9.24 -12.22
CA HIS A 194 0.09 10.01 -13.08
C HIS A 194 0.13 11.53 -12.83
N LEU A 195 0.98 12.00 -11.92
CA LEU A 195 1.13 13.42 -11.63
C LEU A 195 2.26 14.03 -12.45
N GLN A 196 2.11 15.34 -12.71
CA GLN A 196 3.19 16.18 -13.23
C GLN A 196 4.40 16.10 -12.30
N GLU A 197 5.61 16.01 -12.86
CA GLU A 197 6.87 15.82 -12.13
C GLU A 197 7.04 16.84 -10.98
N SER A 198 6.75 18.11 -11.25
CA SER A 198 6.84 19.19 -10.26
C SER A 198 5.90 19.05 -9.06
N ALA A 199 4.85 18.23 -9.16
CA ALA A 199 3.89 18.00 -8.09
C ALA A 199 4.17 16.73 -7.26
N ARG A 200 5.03 15.82 -7.73
CA ARG A 200 5.22 14.49 -7.13
C ARG A 200 5.84 14.56 -5.73
N ALA A 201 7.04 15.11 -5.64
CA ALA A 201 7.78 15.18 -4.37
C ALA A 201 7.08 16.07 -3.33
N PRO A 202 6.60 17.28 -3.66
CA PRO A 202 5.89 18.11 -2.67
C PRO A 202 4.63 17.44 -2.11
N LEU A 203 3.85 16.75 -2.96
CA LEU A 203 2.65 16.05 -2.51
C LEU A 203 2.99 14.86 -1.60
N LEU A 204 3.95 14.01 -1.97
CA LEU A 204 4.35 12.88 -1.14
C LEU A 204 4.93 13.35 0.20
N GLU A 205 5.75 14.39 0.18
CA GLU A 205 6.30 14.99 1.40
C GLU A 205 5.18 15.47 2.32
N GLN A 206 4.21 16.22 1.79
CA GLN A 206 3.06 16.70 2.55
C GLN A 206 2.22 15.55 3.13
N VAL A 207 2.00 14.48 2.36
CA VAL A 207 1.28 13.30 2.83
C VAL A 207 2.06 12.60 3.95
N PHE A 208 3.35 12.34 3.77
CA PHE A 208 4.18 11.67 4.76
C PHE A 208 4.28 12.44 6.08
N GLN A 209 4.31 13.78 6.03
CA GLN A 209 4.28 14.62 7.24
C GLN A 209 2.99 14.51 8.06
N LYS A 210 1.90 14.02 7.45
CA LYS A 210 0.58 13.87 8.09
C LYS A 210 0.30 12.44 8.56
N LEU A 211 1.15 11.48 8.20
CA LEU A 211 1.04 10.10 8.69
C LEU A 211 1.54 10.00 10.13
N ASP A 212 1.14 8.92 10.79
CA ASP A 212 1.70 8.53 12.07
C ASP A 212 3.22 8.30 11.90
N PRO A 213 4.09 8.95 12.69
CA PRO A 213 5.54 8.77 12.61
C PRO A 213 6.00 7.33 12.84
N GLU A 214 5.18 6.48 13.44
CA GLU A 214 5.48 5.06 13.66
C GLU A 214 5.06 4.16 12.48
N SER A 215 4.27 4.66 11.53
CA SER A 215 3.83 3.87 10.39
C SER A 215 4.99 3.42 9.51
N VAL A 216 4.93 2.16 9.09
CA VAL A 216 5.83 1.61 8.06
C VAL A 216 5.19 1.83 6.70
N VAL A 217 5.90 2.50 5.79
CA VAL A 217 5.41 2.82 4.45
C VAL A 217 6.38 2.26 3.41
N LEU A 218 5.92 1.29 2.62
CA LEU A 218 6.64 0.76 1.48
C LEU A 218 6.11 1.43 0.22
N VAL A 219 6.97 2.02 -0.61
CA VAL A 219 6.57 2.69 -1.84
C VAL A 219 7.34 2.16 -3.02
N VAL A 220 6.63 1.63 -4.00
CA VAL A 220 7.18 1.33 -5.32
C VAL A 220 7.07 2.59 -6.17
N THR A 221 8.20 3.05 -6.71
CA THR A 221 8.20 4.06 -7.77
C THR A 221 9.37 3.92 -8.71
N HIS A 222 9.16 4.27 -9.98
CA HIS A 222 10.19 4.45 -10.99
C HIS A 222 10.87 5.83 -10.95
N ASP A 223 10.33 6.79 -10.18
CA ASP A 223 10.90 8.12 -10.04
C ASP A 223 12.04 8.11 -9.00
N LEU A 224 13.28 8.13 -9.48
CA LEU A 224 14.49 8.16 -8.66
C LEU A 224 15.13 9.56 -8.62
N SER A 225 14.35 10.61 -8.88
CA SER A 225 14.82 11.98 -8.74
C SER A 225 15.28 12.25 -7.29
N PRO A 226 16.30 13.11 -7.07
CA PRO A 226 16.82 13.39 -5.73
C PRO A 226 15.74 13.86 -4.74
N ASP A 227 14.76 14.63 -5.23
CA ASP A 227 13.67 15.15 -4.42
C ASP A 227 12.68 14.07 -3.95
N ILE A 228 12.51 12.98 -4.71
CA ILE A 228 11.72 11.82 -4.29
C ILE A 228 12.54 10.92 -3.37
N VAL A 229 13.77 10.60 -3.74
CA VAL A 229 14.64 9.67 -3.00
C VAL A 229 14.88 10.14 -1.56
N LYS A 230 15.07 11.44 -1.34
CA LYS A 230 15.29 12.02 0.00
C LYS A 230 14.10 11.84 0.96
N LEU A 231 12.91 11.51 0.47
CA LEU A 231 11.72 11.26 1.30
C LEU A 231 11.77 9.90 2.01
N PHE A 232 12.67 9.01 1.58
CA PHE A 232 12.81 7.66 2.09
C PHE A 232 14.04 7.53 2.99
N ASN A 233 13.89 6.78 4.08
CA ASN A 233 14.98 6.51 5.03
C ASN A 233 15.52 5.08 4.91
N ARG A 234 14.96 4.26 4.02
CA ARG A 234 15.40 2.89 3.70
C ARG A 234 15.19 2.60 2.22
N ALA A 235 15.95 1.65 1.70
CA ALA A 235 15.81 1.17 0.33
C ALA A 235 15.74 -0.37 0.32
N LEU A 236 14.70 -0.90 -0.32
CA LEU A 236 14.55 -2.32 -0.63
C LEU A 236 14.85 -2.50 -2.12
N HIS A 237 15.99 -3.12 -2.42
CA HIS A 237 16.33 -3.52 -3.78
C HIS A 237 15.76 -4.91 -4.05
N VAL A 238 14.83 -4.97 -5.01
CA VAL A 238 14.13 -6.19 -5.41
C VAL A 238 14.84 -6.79 -6.62
N ASP A 239 15.42 -7.96 -6.40
CA ASP A 239 16.14 -8.76 -7.39
C ASP A 239 15.71 -10.24 -7.21
N PRO A 240 15.38 -10.98 -8.29
CA PRO A 240 14.94 -12.38 -8.20
C PRO A 240 16.01 -13.31 -7.60
N ALA A 241 17.29 -13.01 -7.79
CA ALA A 241 18.39 -13.81 -7.26
C ALA A 241 18.73 -13.44 -5.80
N LYS A 242 18.55 -12.16 -5.43
CA LYS A 242 18.92 -11.66 -4.09
C LYS A 242 18.20 -10.37 -3.72
N THR A 243 17.01 -10.47 -3.16
CA THR A 243 16.32 -9.31 -2.58
C THR A 243 17.04 -8.83 -1.32
N THR A 244 17.38 -7.54 -1.24
CA THR A 244 18.18 -6.97 -0.14
C THR A 244 17.58 -5.67 0.40
N LEU A 245 17.54 -5.55 1.73
CA LEU A 245 17.10 -4.34 2.43
C LEU A 245 18.33 -3.60 2.98
N SER A 246 18.44 -2.31 2.68
CA SER A 246 19.60 -1.49 3.01
C SER A 246 19.20 -0.18 3.69
N GLN A 247 20.12 0.39 4.47
CA GLN A 247 19.84 1.59 5.27
C GLN A 247 19.75 2.89 4.45
N SER A 248 20.23 2.93 3.21
CA SER A 248 20.10 4.08 2.29
C SER A 248 20.64 3.75 0.90
N PHE A 249 20.27 4.58 -0.09
CA PHE A 249 20.95 4.64 -1.39
C PHE A 249 22.40 5.08 -1.17
N ALA A 250 23.35 4.37 -1.77
CA ALA A 250 24.73 4.82 -1.91
C ALA A 250 24.89 5.59 -3.22
#